data_AF-A0A2V9K806-F1
#
_entry.id   AF-A0A2V9K806-F1
#
_cell.length_a   1.000
_cell.length_b   1.000
_cell.length_c   1.000
_cell.angle_alpha   90.00
_cell.angle_beta   90.00
_cell.angle_gamma   90.00
#
_symmetry.space_group_name_H-M   'P 1'
#
loop_
_entity.id
_entity.type
_entity.pdbx_description
1 polymer ?
#
loop_
_entity_poly.entity_id
_entity_poly.type
_entity_poly.pdbx_seq_one_letter_code
_entity_poly.pdbx_strand_id
1 'polypeptide(L)' 'MEFQMLYGIQHALQLRLARDGWRSITLIAYGTYWFPWFMRRLAERPANALFVIRNLLAF' A
#
# COMPACT_ATOMS: atom_id res chain seq x y z
N MET A 1 -15.55 -9.80 -2.03
CA MET A 1 -14.07 -9.79 -1.85
C MET A 1 -13.64 -8.35 -1.68
N GLU A 2 -12.73 -8.05 -0.76
CA GLU A 2 -12.25 -6.67 -0.51
C GLU A 2 -10.74 -6.61 -0.69
N PHE A 3 -10.26 -5.49 -1.24
CA PHE A 3 -8.85 -5.26 -1.50
C PHE A 3 -8.35 -4.10 -0.66
N GLN A 4 -7.37 -4.37 0.21
CA GLN A 4 -6.74 -3.34 1.03
C GLN A 4 -5.31 -3.09 0.56
N MET A 5 -4.97 -1.84 0.30
CA MET A 5 -3.64 -1.46 -0.19
C MET A 5 -3.14 -0.22 0.54
N LEU A 6 -1.81 -0.11 0.74
CA LEU A 6 -1.21 1.08 1.34
C LEU A 6 -1.29 2.26 0.36
N TYR A 7 -1.42 3.45 0.93
CA TYR A 7 -1.32 4.70 0.17
C TYR A 7 0.01 4.78 -0.60
N GLY A 8 -0.07 5.20 -1.85
CA GLY A 8 1.09 5.29 -2.76
C GLY A 8 1.48 3.99 -3.46
N ILE A 9 0.91 2.83 -3.11
CA ILE A 9 1.24 1.55 -3.75
C ILE A 9 0.20 1.20 -4.83
N GLN A 10 0.64 1.08 -6.10
CA GLN A 10 -0.21 0.67 -7.23
C GLN A 10 -1.53 1.44 -7.34
N HIS A 11 -1.46 2.77 -7.25
CA HIS A 11 -2.64 3.64 -7.29
C HIS A 11 -3.56 3.38 -8.50
N ALA A 12 -2.98 3.10 -9.68
CA ALA A 12 -3.76 2.77 -10.88
C ALA A 12 -4.60 1.48 -10.72
N LEU A 13 -4.06 0.47 -10.02
CA LEU A 13 -4.80 -0.77 -9.73
C LEU A 13 -5.94 -0.52 -8.74
N GLN A 14 -5.70 0.28 -7.68
CA GLN A 14 -6.74 0.65 -6.71
C GLN A 14 -7.93 1.31 -7.42
N LEU A 15 -7.65 2.28 -8.30
CA LEU A 15 -8.67 2.96 -9.09
C LEU A 15 -9.40 2.02 -10.05
N ARG A 16 -8.67 1.10 -10.70
CA ARG A 16 -9.28 0.11 -11.59
C ARG A 16 -10.21 -0.82 -10.82
N LEU A 17 -9.77 -1.35 -9.67
CA LEU A 17 -10.60 -2.22 -8.81
C LEU A 17 -11.86 -1.51 -8.34
N ALA A 18 -11.75 -0.23 -7.96
CA ALA A 18 -12.90 0.58 -7.60
C ALA A 18 -13.87 0.79 -8.77
N ARG A 19 -13.35 1.05 -9.98
CA ARG A 19 -14.17 1.17 -11.22
C ARG A 19 -14.86 -0.13 -11.60
N ASP A 20 -14.19 -1.25 -11.38
CA ASP A 20 -14.73 -2.59 -11.64
C ASP A 20 -15.79 -3.02 -10.60
N GLY A 21 -16.15 -2.14 -9.65
CA GLY A 21 -17.20 -2.37 -8.66
C GLY A 21 -16.73 -3.07 -7.38
N TRP A 22 -15.43 -3.30 -7.21
CA TRP A 22 -14.87 -3.91 -6.01
C TRP A 22 -14.63 -2.90 -4.89
N ARG A 23 -14.74 -3.36 -3.64
CA ARG A 23 -14.40 -2.56 -2.46
C ARG A 23 -12.88 -2.45 -2.34
N SER A 24 -12.33 -1.31 -2.79
CA SER A 24 -10.93 -0.94 -2.62
C SER A 24 -10.77 0.00 -1.41
N ILE A 25 -9.88 -0.36 -0.47
CA ILE A 25 -9.61 0.40 0.75
C ILE A 25 -8.14 0.82 0.75
N THR A 26 -7.91 2.13 0.86
CA THR A 26 -6.56 2.70 0.94
C THR A 26 -6.18 2.95 2.41
N LEU A 27 -5.13 2.28 2.87
CA LEU A 27 -4.57 2.44 4.21
C LEU A 27 -3.57 3.61 4.19
N ILE A 28 -3.94 4.72 4.84
CA ILE A 28 -3.12 5.93 4.97
C ILE A 28 -2.57 6.01 6.39
N ALA A 29 -1.26 6.20 6.52
CA ALA A 29 -0.64 6.66 7.75
C ALA A 29 -0.45 8.18 7.68
N TYR A 30 -0.86 8.90 8.72
CA TYR A 30 -0.78 10.35 8.79
C TYR A 30 -0.11 10.81 10.09
N GLY A 31 0.36 12.07 10.12
CA GLY A 31 1.04 12.67 11.28
C GLY A 31 2.54 12.39 11.33
N THR A 32 3.23 12.92 12.34
CA THR A 32 4.71 12.87 12.46
C THR A 32 5.28 11.47 12.70
N TYR A 33 4.48 10.55 13.23
CA TYR A 33 4.89 9.17 13.55
C TYR A 33 4.57 8.16 12.43
N TRP A 34 4.28 8.63 11.22
CA TRP A 34 3.96 7.77 10.09
C TRP A 34 5.12 6.82 9.73
N PHE A 35 6.36 7.29 9.80
CA PHE A 35 7.55 6.55 9.37
C PHE A 35 7.87 5.35 10.27
N PRO A 36 7.91 5.49 11.62
CA PRO A 36 8.04 4.34 12.52
C PRO A 36 6.93 3.29 12.35
N TRP A 37 5.68 3.73 12.15
CA TRP A 37 4.55 2.82 11.93
C TRP A 37 4.70 2.05 10.61
N PHE A 38 5.11 2.72 9.53
CA PHE A 38 5.35 2.12 8.23
C PHE A 38 6.48 1.10 8.29
N MET A 39 7.60 1.45 8.92
CA MET A 39 8.73 0.55 9.10
C MET A 39 8.36 -0.69 9.93
N ARG A 40 7.51 -0.55 10.96
CA ARG A 40 6.99 -1.70 11.72
C ARG A 40 6.19 -2.65 10.83
N ARG A 41 5.29 -2.14 10.00
CA ARG A 41 4.50 -2.94 9.04
C ARG A 41 5.37 -3.61 7.97
N LEU A 42 6.47 -2.98 7.58
CA LEU A 42 7.43 -3.54 6.63
C LEU A 42 8.24 -4.69 7.26
N ALA A 43 8.64 -4.54 8.52
CA ALA A 43 9.43 -5.52 9.25
C ALA A 43 8.63 -6.79 9.62
N GLU A 44 7.31 -6.70 9.75
CA GLU A 44 6.44 -7.85 10.05
C GLU A 44 6.49 -8.96 8.97
N ARG A 45 6.81 -8.61 7.71
CA ARG A 45 7.00 -9.58 6.62
C ARG A 45 8.10 -9.11 5.65
N PRO A 46 9.32 -9.67 5.67
CA PRO A 46 10.42 -9.23 4.81
C PRO A 46 10.10 -9.32 3.30
N ALA A 47 9.18 -10.19 2.89
CA ALA A 47 8.68 -10.26 1.52
C ALA A 47 7.95 -8.96 1.07
N ASN A 48 7.32 -8.23 1.99
CA ASN A 48 6.64 -6.97 1.68
C ASN A 48 7.65 -5.85 1.40
N ALA A 49 8.83 -5.87 2.05
CA ALA A 49 9.87 -4.87 1.84
C ALA A 49 10.36 -4.88 0.38
N LEU A 50 10.61 -6.07 -0.18
CA LEU A 50 11.04 -6.22 -1.58
C LEU A 50 9.96 -5.74 -2.56
N PHE A 51 8.68 -5.99 -2.25
CA PHE A 51 7.56 -5.50 -3.05
C PHE A 51 7.45 -3.97 -3.04
N VAL A 52 7.63 -3.32 -1.88
CA VAL A 52 7.63 -1.86 -1.79
C VAL A 52 8.78 -1.26 -2.58
N ILE A 53 9.99 -1.80 -2.44
CA ILE A 53 11.17 -1.35 -3.21
C ILE A 53 10.90 -1.47 -4.72
N ARG A 54 10.36 -2.60 -5.17
CA ARG A 54 9.99 -2.80 -6.58
C ARG A 54 8.92 -1.82 -7.06
N ASN A 55 7.95 -1.46 -6.23
CA ASN A 55 6.92 -0.48 -6.60
C ASN A 55 7.45 0.95 -6.63
N LEU A 56 8.40 1.32 -5.76
CA LEU A 56 9.07 2.61 -5.78
C LEU A 56 9.94 2.79 -7.04
N LEU A 57 10.55 1.70 -7.53
CA LEU A 57 11.38 1.69 -8.74
C LEU A 57 10.57 1.51 -10.03
N ALA A 58 9.30 1.12 -9.95
CA ALA A 58 8.39 0.97 -11.09
C ALA A 58 7.62 2.27 -11.42
N PHE A 59 8.02 3.38 -10.82
CA PHE A 59 7.54 4.73 -11.12
C PHE A 59 8.18 5.27 -12.39
#